data_AF-A0A257MGV5-F1
#
_entry.id   AF-A0A257MGV5-F1
#
_cell.length_a   1.000
_cell.length_b   1.000
_cell.length_c   1.000
_cell.angle_alpha   90.00
_cell.angle_beta   90.00
_cell.angle_gamma   90.00
#
_symmetry.space_group_name_H-M   'P 1'
#
loop_
_entity.id
_entity.type
_entity.pdbx_description
1 polymer ?
#
loop_
_entity_poly.entity_id
_entity_poly.type
_entity_poly.pdbx_seq_one_letter_code
_entity_poly.pdbx_strand_id
1 'polypeptide(L)'
;MLMISAVAMAEPDSQQVGPYTVSFDLDSDYQIQIAEPMESDVGTVYSMALFEDNSTGASIAIAEYAEPTDATLNMHKTLNTMSMMLQGLNSTNVEDMAIDGKDGFLITAEPFEAAADGPSNVYKAVYWLDSIDCECGPVSVGTTSVTITSTYPLDVTEGLLSSLSVVKGEASSMATATDGQDFPPN
;
A
#
# COMPACT_ATOMS: atom_id res chain seq x y z
N MET A 1 -46.87 -4.03 -3.33
CA MET A 1 -45.90 -4.15 -2.22
C MET A 1 -44.53 -4.22 -2.87
N LEU A 2 -43.80 -3.09 -2.89
CA LEU A 2 -42.51 -2.97 -3.57
C LEU A 2 -41.44 -3.33 -2.52
N MET A 3 -40.80 -4.48 -2.67
CA MET A 3 -39.67 -4.87 -1.82
C MET A 3 -38.43 -4.15 -2.36
N ILE A 4 -37.95 -3.15 -1.63
CA ILE A 4 -36.63 -2.56 -1.88
C ILE A 4 -35.63 -3.52 -1.24
N SER A 5 -35.02 -4.37 -2.05
CA SER A 5 -33.89 -5.20 -1.62
C SER A 5 -32.72 -4.26 -1.34
N ALA A 6 -32.42 -4.02 -0.06
CA ALA A 6 -31.17 -3.39 0.34
C ALA A 6 -30.05 -4.39 0.03
N VAL A 7 -29.18 -4.05 -0.91
CA VAL A 7 -27.90 -4.73 -1.05
C VAL A 7 -27.09 -4.30 0.17
N ALA A 8 -26.89 -5.21 1.13
CA ALA A 8 -25.94 -4.98 2.19
C ALA A 8 -24.56 -5.03 1.53
N MET A 9 -24.00 -3.86 1.20
CA MET A 9 -22.60 -3.75 0.86
C MET A 9 -21.84 -4.07 2.16
N ALA A 10 -20.91 -5.02 2.12
CA ALA A 10 -19.99 -5.22 3.23
C ALA A 10 -19.29 -3.87 3.50
N GLU A 11 -19.17 -3.52 4.78
CA GLU A 11 -18.42 -2.32 5.15
C GLU A 11 -16.95 -2.57 4.84
N PRO A 12 -16.25 -1.68 4.12
CA PRO A 12 -14.84 -1.84 3.85
C PRO A 12 -14.07 -2.03 5.15
N ASP A 13 -13.12 -2.96 5.16
CA ASP A 13 -12.22 -3.13 6.29
C ASP A 13 -11.32 -1.91 6.41
N SER A 14 -10.98 -1.54 7.65
CA SER A 14 -10.20 -0.34 7.93
C SER A 14 -9.19 -0.58 9.05
N GLN A 15 -7.94 -0.19 8.82
CA GLN A 15 -6.82 -0.42 9.72
C GLN A 15 -5.99 0.85 9.92
N GLN A 16 -5.50 1.04 11.14
CA GLN A 16 -4.59 2.14 11.47
C GLN A 16 -3.14 1.70 11.25
N VAL A 17 -2.45 2.32 10.29
CA VAL A 17 -1.07 2.03 9.89
C VAL A 17 -0.22 3.28 10.15
N GLY A 18 0.34 3.37 11.35
CA GLY A 18 1.00 4.60 11.83
C GLY A 18 -0.01 5.76 11.91
N PRO A 19 0.28 6.94 11.31
CA PRO A 19 -0.66 8.06 11.28
C PRO A 19 -1.74 7.92 10.19
N TYR A 20 -1.74 6.83 9.42
CA TYR A 20 -2.68 6.62 8.31
C TYR A 20 -3.80 5.66 8.69
N THR A 21 -5.01 5.98 8.24
CA THR A 21 -6.13 5.03 8.17
C THR A 21 -6.15 4.48 6.75
N VAL A 22 -6.02 3.16 6.62
CA VAL A 22 -6.07 2.41 5.36
C VAL A 22 -7.38 1.65 5.31
N SER A 23 -8.24 1.98 4.36
CA SER A 23 -9.52 1.32 4.15
C SER A 23 -9.53 0.61 2.81
N PHE A 24 -10.10 -0.59 2.75
CA PHE A 24 -10.11 -1.44 1.55
C PHE A 24 -11.22 -2.48 1.63
N ASP A 25 -11.54 -3.08 0.49
CA ASP A 25 -12.37 -4.27 0.36
C ASP A 25 -11.56 -5.35 -0.36
N LEU A 26 -11.52 -6.55 0.21
CA LEU A 26 -10.75 -7.68 -0.31
C LEU A 26 -11.61 -8.94 -0.29
N ASP A 27 -11.96 -9.43 -1.48
CA ASP A 27 -12.75 -10.65 -1.65
C ASP A 27 -11.87 -11.91 -1.49
N SER A 28 -11.35 -12.09 -0.27
CA SER A 28 -10.51 -13.23 0.12
C SER A 28 -10.58 -13.44 1.63
N ASP A 29 -10.24 -14.65 2.09
CA ASP A 29 -9.90 -14.85 3.50
C ASP A 29 -8.48 -14.34 3.75
N TYR A 30 -8.28 -13.50 4.76
CA TYR A 30 -6.96 -12.94 5.05
C TYR A 30 -6.75 -12.67 6.54
N GLN A 31 -5.47 -12.52 6.92
CA GLN A 31 -5.02 -12.08 8.23
C GLN A 31 -4.22 -10.78 8.08
N ILE A 32 -4.41 -9.85 9.01
CA ILE A 32 -3.71 -8.58 9.01
C ILE A 32 -2.47 -8.65 9.90
N GLN A 33 -1.35 -8.16 9.39
CA GLN A 33 -0.15 -7.86 10.16
C GLN A 33 0.25 -6.41 9.93
N ILE A 34 0.47 -5.66 11.02
CA ILE A 34 0.97 -4.28 10.96
C ILE A 34 2.41 -4.31 11.48
N ALA A 35 3.34 -3.77 10.70
CA ALA A 35 4.74 -3.70 11.07
C ALA A 35 5.03 -2.43 11.88
N GLU A 36 6.04 -2.50 12.74
CA GLU A 36 6.61 -1.31 13.37
C GLU A 36 7.13 -0.34 12.30
N PRO A 37 7.00 0.99 12.51
CA PRO A 37 7.52 1.98 11.58
C PRO A 37 9.03 1.81 11.34
N MET A 38 9.46 1.89 10.09
CA MET A 38 10.87 1.91 9.73
C MET A 38 11.31 3.36 9.54
N GLU A 39 12.03 3.90 10.51
CA GLU A 39 12.56 5.27 10.47
C GLU A 39 13.97 5.31 9.88
N SER A 40 14.25 6.38 9.14
CA SER A 40 15.56 6.67 8.58
C SER A 40 15.72 8.17 8.34
N ASP A 41 16.94 8.60 7.97
CA ASP A 41 17.21 10.01 7.65
C ASP A 41 16.41 10.51 6.42
N VAL A 42 15.95 9.61 5.55
CA VAL A 42 15.18 9.96 4.34
C VAL A 42 13.67 10.05 4.58
N GLY A 43 13.18 9.50 5.70
CA GLY A 43 11.77 9.41 6.02
C GLY A 43 11.39 8.15 6.80
N THR A 44 10.08 7.95 6.94
CA THR A 44 9.48 6.84 7.69
C THR A 44 8.58 6.01 6.78
N VAL A 45 8.72 4.68 6.86
CA VAL A 45 7.83 3.74 6.17
C VAL A 45 6.91 3.08 7.18
N TYR A 46 5.61 3.21 6.96
CA TYR A 46 4.57 2.46 7.67
C TYR A 46 4.08 1.35 6.76
N SER A 47 3.87 0.15 7.27
CA SER A 47 3.39 -0.94 6.42
C SER A 47 2.46 -1.89 7.13
N MET A 48 1.57 -2.48 6.33
CA MET A 48 0.74 -3.60 6.73
C MET A 48 0.79 -4.67 5.65
N ALA A 49 0.39 -5.88 6.02
CA ALA A 49 0.22 -6.98 5.11
C ALA A 49 -1.06 -7.76 5.39
N LEU A 50 -1.63 -8.30 4.32
CA LEU A 50 -2.88 -9.04 4.23
C LEU A 50 -2.51 -10.43 3.71
N PHE A 51 -2.33 -11.40 4.60
CA PHE A 51 -1.89 -12.76 4.22
C PHE A 51 -3.05 -13.74 4.28
N GLU A 52 -3.29 -14.46 3.18
CA GLU A 52 -4.17 -15.63 3.16
C GLU A 52 -3.37 -16.88 3.60
N ASP A 53 -2.16 -17.03 3.06
CA ASP A 53 -1.22 -18.09 3.39
C ASP A 53 0.25 -17.64 3.26
N ASN A 54 1.20 -18.59 3.26
CA ASN A 54 2.64 -18.30 3.18
C ASN A 54 3.12 -17.80 1.81
N SER A 55 2.32 -17.96 0.76
CA SER A 55 2.61 -17.62 -0.64
C SER A 55 1.65 -16.58 -1.22
N THR A 56 0.46 -16.45 -0.63
CA THR A 56 -0.64 -15.60 -1.11
C THR A 56 -0.90 -14.47 -0.13
N GLY A 57 -0.74 -13.23 -0.60
CA GLY A 57 -1.01 -12.06 0.20
C GLY A 57 -0.84 -10.74 -0.56
N ALA A 58 -1.04 -9.64 0.17
CA ALA A 58 -0.70 -8.30 -0.28
C ALA A 58 0.03 -7.55 0.82
N SER A 59 0.93 -6.65 0.46
CA SER A 59 1.51 -5.66 1.37
C SER A 59 1.18 -4.26 0.88
N ILE A 60 0.90 -3.37 1.83
CA ILE A 60 0.66 -1.95 1.60
C ILE A 60 1.70 -1.21 2.43
N ALA A 61 2.57 -0.46 1.74
CA ALA A 61 3.61 0.35 2.36
C ALA A 61 3.38 1.82 2.03
N ILE A 62 3.36 2.66 3.05
CA ILE A 62 3.21 4.11 2.97
C ILE A 62 4.55 4.71 3.40
N ALA A 63 5.26 5.33 2.46
CA ALA A 63 6.50 6.02 2.73
C ALA A 63 6.25 7.53 2.84
N GLU A 64 6.53 8.09 4.01
CA GLU A 64 6.51 9.52 4.29
C GLU A 64 7.95 10.04 4.29
N TYR A 65 8.30 10.83 3.28
CA TYR A 65 9.63 11.39 3.08
C TYR A 65 9.81 12.68 3.88
N ALA A 66 11.01 12.87 4.43
CA ALA A 66 11.34 14.06 5.21
C ALA A 66 11.40 15.35 4.37
N GLU A 67 11.71 15.21 3.07
CA GLU A 67 11.78 16.30 2.10
C GLU A 67 11.00 15.93 0.83
N PRO A 68 10.51 16.93 0.06
CA PRO A 68 9.89 16.67 -1.24
C PRO A 68 10.82 15.88 -2.15
N THR A 69 10.31 14.78 -2.70
CA THR A 69 11.04 13.88 -3.59
C THR A 69 10.35 13.78 -4.94
N ASP A 70 11.06 13.27 -5.94
CA ASP A 70 10.53 13.09 -7.30
C ASP A 70 9.35 12.10 -7.27
N ALA A 71 8.16 12.58 -7.60
CA ALA A 71 6.92 11.82 -7.67
C ALA A 71 6.50 11.50 -9.12
N THR A 72 7.37 11.74 -10.10
CA THR A 72 7.07 11.57 -11.52
C THR A 72 6.87 10.09 -11.84
N LEU A 73 5.63 9.69 -12.15
CA LEU A 73 5.26 8.28 -12.31
C LEU A 73 6.11 7.53 -13.34
N ASN A 74 6.48 8.17 -14.45
CA ASN A 74 7.27 7.50 -15.50
C ASN A 74 8.66 7.05 -15.03
N MET A 75 9.27 7.83 -14.12
CA MET A 75 10.54 7.46 -13.50
C MET A 75 10.33 6.26 -12.57
N HIS A 76 9.28 6.29 -11.75
CA HIS A 76 8.91 5.19 -10.85
C HIS A 76 8.55 3.90 -11.58
N LYS A 77 7.84 3.95 -12.72
CA LYS A 77 7.60 2.77 -13.56
C LYS A 77 8.90 2.09 -13.96
N THR A 78 9.87 2.88 -14.42
CA THR A 78 11.17 2.37 -14.87
C THR A 78 11.94 1.75 -13.70
N LEU A 79 12.04 2.45 -12.56
CA LEU A 79 12.74 1.94 -11.39
C LEU A 79 12.08 0.69 -10.80
N ASN A 80 10.75 0.66 -10.72
CA ASN A 80 10.04 -0.50 -10.16
C ASN A 80 10.09 -1.71 -11.09
N THR A 81 10.05 -1.51 -12.41
CA THR A 81 10.29 -2.58 -13.39
C THR A 81 11.70 -3.17 -13.24
N MET A 82 12.72 -2.32 -13.10
CA MET A 82 14.10 -2.77 -12.83
C MET A 82 14.21 -3.48 -11.47
N SER A 83 13.55 -2.97 -10.44
CA SER A 83 13.52 -3.59 -9.11
C SER A 83 12.92 -5.00 -9.16
N MET A 84 11.84 -5.20 -9.91
CA MET A 84 11.22 -6.52 -10.08
C MET A 84 12.16 -7.47 -10.85
N MET A 85 12.83 -6.97 -11.89
CA MET A 85 13.85 -7.74 -12.62
C MET A 85 14.98 -8.23 -11.69
N LEU A 86 15.47 -7.36 -10.80
CA LEU A 86 16.52 -7.71 -9.84
C LEU A 86 16.04 -8.72 -8.77
N GLN A 87 14.73 -8.83 -8.57
CA GLN A 87 14.10 -9.81 -7.68
C GLN A 87 13.80 -11.14 -8.40
N GLY A 88 14.20 -11.30 -9.66
CA GLY A 88 13.96 -12.51 -10.44
C GLY A 88 12.57 -12.56 -11.10
N LEU A 89 11.92 -11.41 -11.25
CA LEU A 89 10.60 -11.28 -11.88
C LEU A 89 10.70 -10.60 -13.24
N ASN A 90 10.06 -11.16 -14.24
CA ASN A 90 9.90 -10.57 -15.55
C ASN A 90 8.61 -9.74 -15.60
N SER A 91 8.71 -8.42 -15.76
CA SER A 91 7.53 -7.59 -15.99
C SER A 91 6.92 -7.90 -17.36
N THR A 92 5.64 -8.26 -17.37
CA THR A 92 4.87 -8.62 -18.56
C THR A 92 3.94 -7.49 -19.01
N ASN A 93 3.51 -6.64 -18.07
CA ASN A 93 2.68 -5.47 -18.33
C ASN A 93 3.00 -4.32 -17.37
N VAL A 94 2.82 -3.08 -17.85
CA VAL A 94 2.83 -1.86 -17.04
C VAL A 94 1.71 -0.97 -17.54
N GLU A 95 0.74 -0.68 -16.69
CA GLU A 95 -0.45 0.10 -17.07
C GLU A 95 -0.68 1.27 -16.12
N ASP A 96 -1.15 2.38 -16.69
CA ASP A 96 -1.61 3.53 -15.92
C ASP A 96 -3.02 3.28 -15.40
N MET A 97 -3.27 3.63 -14.14
CA MET A 97 -4.57 3.52 -13.52
C MET A 97 -4.75 4.55 -12.41
N ALA A 98 -6.00 4.79 -12.01
CA ALA A 98 -6.30 5.57 -10.82
C ALA A 98 -6.36 4.63 -9.59
N ILE A 99 -5.66 5.00 -8.52
CA ILE A 99 -5.69 4.31 -7.23
C ILE A 99 -5.98 5.36 -6.18
N ASP A 100 -7.00 5.15 -5.34
CA ASP A 100 -7.44 6.15 -4.34
C ASP A 100 -7.73 7.53 -4.96
N GLY A 101 -8.26 7.53 -6.19
CA GLY A 101 -8.52 8.75 -6.98
C GLY A 101 -7.27 9.53 -7.43
N LYS A 102 -6.08 8.96 -7.29
CA LYS A 102 -4.80 9.53 -7.71
C LYS A 102 -4.24 8.79 -8.92
N ASP A 103 -3.48 9.49 -9.74
CA ASP A 103 -2.74 8.84 -10.82
C ASP A 103 -1.67 7.90 -10.23
N GLY A 104 -1.66 6.67 -10.73
CA GLY A 104 -0.73 5.63 -10.36
C GLY A 104 -0.51 4.66 -11.52
N PHE A 105 0.17 3.57 -11.23
CA PHE A 105 0.37 2.50 -12.20
C PHE A 105 0.38 1.14 -11.53
N LEU A 106 0.08 0.11 -12.32
CA LEU A 106 0.19 -1.30 -11.94
C LEU A 106 1.21 -1.99 -12.85
N ILE A 107 2.14 -2.71 -12.24
CA ILE A 107 3.06 -3.63 -12.91
C ILE A 107 2.59 -5.05 -12.67
N THR A 108 2.43 -5.82 -13.74
CA THR A 108 2.29 -7.28 -13.69
C THR A 108 3.64 -7.90 -13.98
N ALA A 109 4.05 -8.86 -13.15
CA ALA A 109 5.29 -9.59 -13.36
C ALA A 109 5.13 -11.08 -13.04
N GLU A 110 5.91 -11.90 -13.74
CA GLU A 110 5.96 -13.36 -13.58
C GLU A 110 7.36 -13.77 -13.13
N PRO A 111 7.54 -14.80 -12.29
CA PRO A 111 8.87 -15.34 -12.01
C PRO A 111 9.60 -15.81 -13.28
N PHE A 112 10.91 -15.53 -13.42
CA PHE A 112 11.70 -16.06 -14.54
C PHE A 112 11.71 -17.59 -14.59
N GLU A 113 11.72 -18.21 -13.40
CA GLU A 113 11.60 -19.65 -13.23
C GLU A 113 10.35 -19.93 -12.41
N ALA A 114 9.46 -20.74 -12.96
CA ALA A 114 8.26 -21.17 -12.23
C ALA A 114 8.66 -22.01 -11.01
N ALA A 115 8.29 -21.54 -9.82
CA ALA A 115 8.35 -22.33 -8.60
C ALA A 115 7.05 -23.12 -8.46
N ALA A 116 7.14 -24.41 -8.15
CA ALA A 116 5.97 -25.30 -8.07
C ALA A 116 4.91 -24.81 -7.06
N ASP A 117 5.34 -24.14 -6.01
CA ASP A 117 4.49 -23.61 -4.93
C ASP A 117 4.61 -22.07 -4.80
N GLY A 118 5.15 -21.40 -5.82
CA GLY A 118 5.29 -19.94 -5.85
C GLY A 118 4.12 -19.26 -6.56
N PRO A 119 3.85 -17.98 -6.26
CA PRO A 119 2.81 -17.24 -6.95
C PRO A 119 3.14 -17.14 -8.44
N SER A 120 2.14 -17.40 -9.28
CA SER A 120 2.31 -17.35 -10.74
C SER A 120 2.54 -15.92 -11.22
N ASN A 121 1.97 -14.94 -10.53
CA ASN A 121 2.10 -13.52 -10.81
C ASN A 121 2.39 -12.74 -9.54
N VAL A 122 3.14 -11.67 -9.69
CA VAL A 122 3.35 -10.63 -8.69
C VAL A 122 2.90 -9.32 -9.29
N TYR A 123 2.02 -8.63 -8.56
CA TYR A 123 1.46 -7.34 -8.91
C TYR A 123 2.12 -6.28 -8.05
N LYS A 124 2.50 -5.15 -8.66
CA LYS A 124 3.03 -4.02 -7.91
C LYS A 124 2.40 -2.72 -8.39
N ALA A 125 1.69 -2.06 -7.49
CA ALA A 125 1.07 -0.77 -7.76
C ALA A 125 1.76 0.34 -6.97
N VAL A 126 1.88 1.52 -7.57
CA VAL A 126 2.47 2.69 -6.92
C VAL A 126 1.67 3.94 -7.28
N TYR A 127 1.38 4.75 -6.27
CA TYR A 127 0.81 6.09 -6.44
C TYR A 127 1.29 7.03 -5.32
N TRP A 128 0.95 8.31 -5.46
CA TRP A 128 1.34 9.36 -4.52
C TRP A 128 0.10 10.07 -3.99
N LEU A 129 0.01 10.25 -2.67
CA LEU A 129 -1.15 10.92 -2.04
C LEU A 129 -1.18 12.42 -2.33
N ASP A 130 0.00 13.03 -2.40
CA ASP A 130 0.22 14.47 -2.38
C ASP A 130 1.07 14.95 -3.57
N SER A 131 1.16 14.17 -4.64
CA SER A 131 1.92 14.59 -5.83
C SER A 131 1.35 15.87 -6.43
N ILE A 132 2.25 16.80 -6.72
CA ILE A 132 1.97 18.07 -7.39
C ILE A 132 2.96 18.28 -8.55
N ASP A 133 2.46 18.80 -9.67
CA ASP A 133 3.31 19.16 -10.80
C ASP A 133 4.24 20.32 -10.44
N CYS A 134 5.51 20.21 -10.84
CA CYS A 134 6.48 21.28 -10.68
C CYS A 134 6.33 22.32 -11.80
N GLU A 135 6.36 23.61 -11.45
CA GLU A 135 6.49 24.67 -12.46
C GLU A 135 7.83 24.62 -13.22
N CYS A 136 8.79 23.81 -12.74
CA CYS A 136 10.14 23.67 -13.27
C CYS A 136 10.28 22.69 -14.45
N GLY A 137 9.22 22.00 -14.86
CA GLY A 137 9.26 21.06 -16.00
C GLY A 137 8.20 19.95 -15.93
N PRO A 138 8.31 18.90 -16.77
CA PRO A 138 7.38 17.78 -16.78
C PRO A 138 7.69 16.77 -15.66
N VAL A 139 7.88 17.28 -14.44
CA VAL A 139 8.20 16.49 -13.25
C VAL A 139 7.23 16.86 -12.15
N SER A 140 6.95 15.92 -11.26
CA SER A 140 6.14 16.17 -10.07
C SER A 140 6.95 15.89 -8.81
N VAL A 141 6.52 16.49 -7.70
CA VAL A 141 7.09 16.27 -6.37
C VAL A 141 6.02 15.84 -5.40
N GLY A 142 6.39 15.05 -4.40
CA GLY A 142 5.50 14.60 -3.33
C GLY A 142 6.30 14.24 -2.08
N THR A 143 5.59 14.04 -0.98
CA THR A 143 6.19 13.61 0.29
C THR A 143 5.62 12.28 0.75
N THR A 144 4.51 11.80 0.18
CA THR A 144 3.88 10.54 0.61
C THR A 144 3.57 9.64 -0.58
N SER A 145 4.29 8.52 -0.67
CA SER A 145 4.03 7.47 -1.66
C SER A 145 3.39 6.26 -1.01
N VAL A 146 2.58 5.56 -1.79
CA VAL A 146 1.99 4.28 -1.40
C VAL A 146 2.39 3.23 -2.43
N THR A 147 2.93 2.13 -1.94
CA THR A 147 3.31 0.96 -2.73
C THR A 147 2.52 -0.24 -2.27
N ILE A 148 1.83 -0.89 -3.20
CA ILE A 148 1.12 -2.15 -2.97
C ILE A 148 1.86 -3.24 -3.72
N THR A 149 2.15 -4.36 -3.07
CA THR A 149 2.66 -5.57 -3.74
C THR A 149 1.73 -6.72 -3.41
N SER A 150 1.23 -7.44 -4.42
CA SER A 150 0.28 -8.53 -4.21
C SER A 150 0.64 -9.77 -5.01
N THR A 151 0.34 -10.92 -4.42
CA THR A 151 0.40 -12.25 -5.04
C THR A 151 -0.98 -12.91 -5.12
N TYR A 152 -2.06 -12.20 -4.74
CA TYR A 152 -3.44 -12.63 -4.97
C TYR A 152 -3.74 -12.77 -6.46
N PRO A 153 -4.81 -13.50 -6.85
CA PRO A 153 -5.36 -13.44 -8.20
C PRO A 153 -5.60 -11.99 -8.68
N LEU A 154 -5.57 -11.77 -10.00
CA LEU A 154 -5.66 -10.42 -10.57
C LEU A 154 -6.96 -9.72 -10.18
N ASP A 155 -8.08 -10.43 -10.23
CA ASP A 155 -9.40 -9.91 -9.88
C ASP A 155 -9.50 -9.45 -8.42
N VAL A 156 -8.91 -10.22 -7.50
CA VAL A 156 -8.80 -9.85 -6.08
C VAL A 156 -7.88 -8.63 -5.90
N THR A 157 -6.77 -8.58 -6.65
CA THR A 157 -5.83 -7.46 -6.65
C THR A 157 -6.49 -6.18 -7.17
N GLU A 158 -7.21 -6.25 -8.28
CA GLU A 158 -7.96 -5.11 -8.86
C GLU A 158 -9.06 -4.64 -7.91
N GLY A 159 -9.76 -5.58 -7.26
CA GLY A 159 -10.72 -5.30 -6.19
C GLY A 159 -10.09 -4.48 -5.05
N LEU A 160 -8.94 -4.95 -4.54
CA LEU A 160 -8.16 -4.23 -3.52
C LEU A 160 -7.78 -2.82 -3.99
N LEU A 161 -7.19 -2.67 -5.18
CA LEU A 161 -6.74 -1.38 -5.69
C LEU A 161 -7.89 -0.41 -5.96
N SER A 162 -9.05 -0.91 -6.39
CA SER A 162 -10.23 -0.10 -6.69
C SER A 162 -10.97 0.41 -5.44
N SER A 163 -10.84 -0.30 -4.33
CA SER A 163 -11.49 0.02 -3.04
C SER A 163 -10.55 0.72 -2.05
N LEU A 164 -9.23 0.70 -2.32
CA LEU A 164 -8.21 1.27 -1.44
C LEU A 164 -8.40 2.77 -1.25
N SER A 165 -8.39 3.19 0.00
CA SER A 165 -8.37 4.58 0.44
C SER A 165 -7.35 4.75 1.56
N VAL A 166 -6.41 5.68 1.40
CA VAL A 166 -5.39 5.98 2.42
C VAL A 166 -5.54 7.43 2.86
N VAL A 167 -5.94 7.62 4.11
CA VAL A 167 -6.16 8.95 4.68
C VAL A 167 -5.22 9.16 5.86
N LYS A 168 -4.48 10.27 5.88
CA LYS A 168 -3.71 10.67 7.07
C LYS A 168 -4.70 11.12 8.15
N GLY A 169 -4.79 10.37 9.24
CA GLY A 169 -5.59 10.74 10.40
C GLY A 169 -4.88 11.78 11.25
N GLU A 170 -5.65 12.51 12.07
CA GLU A 170 -5.07 13.08 13.29
C GLU A 170 -4.66 11.89 14.16
N ALA A 171 -3.35 11.70 14.37
CA ALA A 171 -2.86 10.64 15.25
C ALA A 171 -3.67 10.69 16.55
N SER A 172 -4.34 9.58 16.88
CA SER A 172 -4.98 9.45 18.18
C SER A 172 -3.89 9.63 19.22
N SER A 173 -3.85 10.79 19.87
CA SER A 173 -2.97 11.04 21.00
C SER A 173 -3.46 10.23 22.19
N MET A 174 -3.31 8.91 22.14
CA MET A 174 -3.50 8.02 23.27
C MET A 174 -2.17 7.33 23.59
N ALA A 175 -1.23 8.15 24.05
CA ALA A 175 -0.14 7.71 24.90
C ALA A 175 0.33 8.88 25.81
N THR A 176 -0.60 9.49 26.54
CA THR A 176 -0.26 10.22 27.78
C THR A 176 -1.27 9.89 28.85
N ALA A 177 -0.97 8.86 29.65
CA ALA A 177 -1.24 8.80 31.09
C ALA A 177 -0.84 7.41 31.62
N THR A 178 0.46 7.18 31.84
CA THR A 178 0.82 6.29 32.94
C THR A 178 1.07 7.19 34.13
N ASP A 179 0.03 7.30 34.95
CA ASP A 179 0.05 7.85 36.30
C ASP A 179 1.33 7.45 37.05
N GLY A 180 1.83 8.38 37.85
CA GLY A 180 2.94 8.13 38.77
C GLY A 180 2.68 6.89 39.61
N GLN A 181 3.48 5.85 39.38
CA GLN A 181 3.70 4.80 40.35
C GLN A 181 4.95 5.15 41.16
N ASP A 182 4.65 5.72 42.32
CA ASP A 182 5.51 5.82 43.49
C ASP A 182 6.09 4.42 43.80
N PHE A 183 7.41 4.25 43.65
CA PHE A 183 8.10 3.05 44.11
C PHE A 183 8.38 3.19 45.61
N PRO A 184 7.82 2.35 46.49
CA PRO A 184 8.31 2.28 47.86
C PRO A 184 9.67 1.55 47.88
N PRO A 185 10.57 1.92 48.81
CA PRO A 185 11.91 1.36 48.87
C PRO A 185 11.88 -0.05 49.49
N ASN A 186 12.71 -0.94 48.95
CA ASN A 186 13.41 -2.00 49.68
C ASN A 186 14.67 -2.43 48.91
#